data_AF-Q1RQR0-F1
#
_entry.id   AF-Q1RQR0-F1
#
_cell.length_a   1.000
_cell.length_b   1.000
_cell.length_c   1.000
_cell.angle_alpha   90.00
_cell.angle_beta   90.00
_cell.angle_gamma   90.00
#
_symmetry.space_group_name_H-M   'P 1'
#
loop_
_entity.id
_entity.type
_entity.pdbx_description
1 polymer ?
#
loop_
_entity_poly.entity_id
_entity_poly.type
_entity_poly.pdbx_seq_one_letter_code
_entity_poly.pdbx_strand_id
1 'polypeptide(L)' 'MGFSRPRRFIRGLWEGLVTYGRLCIGGETAPYEEVRPQELWREPPPGHPERVRKDVPLTELERRLARELDGGAHDDRDAA' A
#
# COMPACT_ATOMS: atom_id res chain seq x y z
N MET A 1 39.87 -14.94 -5.36
CA MET A 1 38.85 -14.79 -6.43
C MET A 1 37.69 -15.71 -6.10
N GLY A 2 36.42 -15.36 -5.89
CA GLY A 2 35.66 -14.12 -5.94
C GLY A 2 34.18 -14.48 -5.72
N PHE A 3 33.74 -14.55 -4.46
CA PHE A 3 32.33 -14.83 -4.07
C PHE A 3 31.40 -13.60 -4.23
N SER A 4 31.81 -12.59 -5.00
CA SER A 4 31.03 -11.38 -5.30
C SER A 4 30.03 -11.56 -6.46
N ARG A 5 30.15 -12.67 -7.21
CA ARG A 5 29.31 -13.00 -8.37
C ARG A 5 27.87 -13.46 -8.04
N PRO A 6 27.59 -14.29 -7.01
CA PRO A 6 26.22 -14.75 -6.74
C PRO A 6 25.31 -13.59 -6.35
N ARG A 7 25.79 -12.62 -5.56
CA ARG A 7 25.00 -11.44 -5.18
C ARG A 7 24.63 -10.57 -6.38
N ARG A 8 25.56 -10.41 -7.33
CA ARG A 8 25.30 -9.66 -8.57
C ARG A 8 24.34 -10.40 -9.49
N PHE A 9 24.44 -11.73 -9.57
CA PHE A 9 23.52 -12.57 -10.33
C PHE A 9 22.12 -12.55 -9.74
N ILE A 10 21.97 -12.74 -8.42
CA ILE A 10 20.69 -12.66 -7.71
C ILE A 10 20.06 -11.29 -7.92
N ARG A 11 20.85 -10.21 -7.85
CA ARG A 11 20.35 -8.86 -8.10
C ARG A 11 19.86 -8.68 -9.54
N GLY A 12 20.61 -9.16 -10.53
CA GLY A 12 20.18 -9.11 -11.93
C GLY A 12 18.93 -9.94 -12.21
N LEU A 13 18.83 -11.13 -11.58
CA LEU A 13 17.64 -11.99 -11.67
C LEU A 13 16.42 -11.30 -11.02
N TRP A 14 16.61 -10.68 -9.85
CA TRP A 14 15.58 -9.91 -9.17
C TRP A 14 15.10 -8.72 -10.02
N GLU A 15 16.02 -7.93 -10.56
CA GLU A 15 15.70 -6.80 -11.45
C GLU A 15 14.92 -7.28 -12.70
N GLY A 16 15.31 -8.42 -13.27
CA GLY A 16 14.60 -9.06 -14.39
C GLY A 16 13.18 -9.51 -14.03
N LEU A 17 13.02 -10.18 -12.88
CA LEU A 17 11.70 -10.62 -12.39
C LEU A 17 10.78 -9.44 -12.08
N VAL A 18 11.30 -8.37 -11.48
CA VAL A 18 10.54 -7.13 -11.23
C VAL A 18 10.10 -6.49 -12.54
N THR A 19 10.98 -6.42 -13.54
CA THR A 19 10.67 -5.87 -14.86
C THR A 19 9.62 -6.71 -15.59
N TYR A 20 9.75 -8.04 -15.55
CA TYR A 20 8.78 -8.95 -16.14
C TYR A 20 7.42 -8.87 -15.45
N GLY A 21 7.38 -8.83 -14.11
CA GLY A 21 6.16 -8.62 -13.34
C GLY A 21 5.46 -7.30 -13.72
N ARG A 22 6.22 -6.21 -13.87
CA ARG A 22 5.70 -4.92 -14.36
C ARG A 22 5.11 -5.05 -15.76
N LEU A 23 5.73 -5.81 -16.66
CA LEU A 23 5.20 -6.04 -18.01
C LEU A 23 3.91 -6.88 -18.00
N CYS A 24 3.86 -7.94 -17.18
CA CYS A 24 2.67 -8.79 -17.06
C CYS A 24 1.47 -8.07 -16.44
N ILE A 25 1.73 -7.19 -15.48
CA ILE A 25 0.69 -6.34 -14.85
C ILE A 25 0.37 -5.13 -15.74
N GLY A 26 1.32 -4.71 -16.58
CA GLY A 26 1.28 -3.48 -17.37
C GLY A 26 0.58 -3.55 -18.72
N GLY A 27 -0.36 -4.48 -18.93
CA GLY A 27 -1.35 -4.37 -20.01
C GLY A 27 -2.18 -3.07 -19.93
N GLU A 28 -2.25 -2.45 -18.75
CA GLU A 28 -2.68 -1.07 -18.54
C GLU A 28 -1.59 -0.30 -17.76
N THR A 29 -0.46 -0.01 -18.42
CA THR A 29 0.47 1.01 -17.94
C THR A 29 0.41 2.22 -18.86
N ALA A 30 -0.66 2.99 -18.72
CA ALA A 30 -0.46 4.44 -18.78
C ALA A 30 0.72 4.75 -17.84
N PRO A 31 1.64 5.66 -18.21
CA PRO A 31 2.74 6.04 -17.32
C PRO A 31 2.14 6.22 -15.94
N TYR A 32 2.71 5.55 -14.93
CA TYR A 32 2.35 5.76 -13.54
C TYR A 32 2.62 7.24 -13.31
N GLU A 33 1.60 8.06 -13.57
CA GLU A 33 1.56 9.46 -13.18
C GLU A 33 1.93 9.37 -11.72
N GLU A 34 3.04 10.01 -11.35
CA GLU A 34 3.29 10.27 -9.94
C GLU A 34 1.96 10.74 -9.40
N VAL A 35 1.34 9.91 -8.57
CA VAL A 35 0.06 10.23 -7.96
C VAL A 35 0.39 11.49 -7.17
N ARG A 36 0.14 12.66 -7.78
CA ARG A 36 0.11 13.94 -7.08
C ARG A 36 -0.59 13.62 -5.79
N PRO A 37 -0.05 13.92 -4.60
CA PRO A 37 -0.64 13.49 -3.35
C PRO A 37 -2.12 13.81 -3.44
N GLN A 38 -2.94 12.80 -3.75
CA GLN A 38 -4.36 13.00 -3.87
C GLN A 38 -4.71 13.38 -2.46
N GLU A 39 -5.32 14.56 -2.28
CA GLU A 39 -5.73 15.06 -0.98
C GLU A 39 -6.12 13.86 -0.15
N LEU A 40 -5.30 13.50 0.83
CA LEU A 40 -5.40 12.21 1.52
C LEU A 40 -6.82 12.15 2.06
N TRP A 41 -7.68 11.45 1.32
CA TRP A 41 -9.10 11.45 1.60
C TRP A 41 -9.21 10.81 2.96
N ARG A 42 -9.50 11.62 3.99
CA ARG A 42 -9.70 11.08 5.34
C ARG A 42 -10.82 10.04 5.33
N GLU A 43 -11.74 10.15 4.38
CA GLU A 43 -12.79 9.16 4.12
C GLU A 43 -13.04 9.07 2.60
N PRO A 44 -13.21 7.86 2.03
CA PRO A 44 -13.56 7.70 0.63
C PRO A 44 -14.86 8.44 0.24
N PRO A 45 -15.03 8.87 -1.03
CA PRO A 45 -16.22 9.54 -1.50
C PRO A 45 -17.54 8.77 -1.22
N PRO A 46 -18.69 9.45 -1.14
CA PRO A 46 -20.00 8.79 -1.09
C PRO A 46 -20.17 7.80 -2.24
N GLY A 47 -20.52 6.55 -1.92
CA GLY A 47 -20.70 5.47 -2.90
C GLY A 47 -19.44 4.64 -3.20
N HIS A 48 -18.29 4.96 -2.61
CA HIS A 48 -17.08 4.16 -2.77
C HIS A 48 -17.22 2.78 -2.07
N PRO A 49 -16.83 1.66 -2.71
CA PRO A 49 -17.02 0.31 -2.15
C PRO A 49 -16.23 0.08 -0.86
N GLU A 50 -15.08 0.76 -0.70
CA GLU A 50 -14.24 0.65 0.50
C GLU A 50 -14.74 1.49 1.68
N ARG A 51 -15.83 2.24 1.51
CA ARG A 51 -16.36 3.08 2.58
C ARG A 51 -17.05 2.22 3.63
N VAL A 52 -16.56 2.30 4.87
CA VAL A 52 -17.16 1.61 6.01
C VAL A 52 -18.56 2.16 6.28
N ARG A 53 -19.54 1.25 6.35
CA ARG A 53 -20.93 1.55 6.71
C ARG A 53 -21.04 1.82 8.21
N LYS A 54 -21.29 3.07 8.60
CA LYS A 54 -21.36 3.51 10.01
C LYS A 54 -22.61 3.02 10.73
N ASP A 55 -23.62 2.60 9.98
CA ASP A 55 -24.91 2.09 10.42
C ASP A 55 -24.87 0.59 10.80
N VAL A 56 -23.82 -0.13 10.41
CA VAL A 56 -23.65 -1.54 10.75
C VAL A 56 -22.80 -1.66 12.00
N PRO A 57 -23.30 -2.29 13.09
CA PRO A 57 -22.50 -2.45 14.30
C PRO A 57 -21.32 -3.38 14.03
N LEU A 58 -20.14 -2.99 14.51
CA LEU A 58 -18.94 -3.82 14.44
C LEU A 58 -19.11 -5.10 15.26
N THR A 59 -18.66 -6.22 14.70
CA THR A 59 -18.52 -7.49 15.41
C THR A 59 -17.47 -7.38 16.53
N GLU A 60 -17.41 -8.36 17.42
CA GLU A 60 -16.40 -8.39 18.49
C GLU A 60 -14.96 -8.40 17.96
N LEU A 61 -14.70 -9.15 16.88
CA LEU A 61 -13.40 -9.20 16.21
C LEU A 61 -13.02 -7.84 15.62
N GLU A 62 -13.93 -7.20 14.89
CA GLU A 62 -13.68 -5.90 14.28
C GLU A 62 -13.47 -4.82 15.34
N ARG A 63 -14.21 -4.85 16.46
CA ARG A 63 -13.95 -3.95 17.60
C ARG A 63 -12.57 -4.16 18.21
N ARG A 64 -12.10 -5.40 18.29
CA ARG A 64 -10.74 -5.71 18.78
C ARG A 64 -9.69 -5.16 17.81
N LEU A 65 -9.84 -5.41 16.51
CA LEU A 65 -8.95 -4.90 15.47
C LEU A 65 -8.92 -3.37 15.44
N ALA A 66 -10.08 -2.72 15.56
CA ALA A 66 -10.15 -1.26 15.61
C ALA A 66 -9.31 -0.69 16.75
N ARG A 67 -9.35 -1.28 17.95
CA ARG A 67 -8.50 -0.87 19.08
C ARG A 67 -7.01 -1.10 18.82
N GLU A 68 -6.65 -2.19 18.15
CA GLU A 68 -5.26 -2.49 17.80
C GLU A 68 -4.71 -1.49 16.77
N LEU A 69 -5.54 -1.06 15.83
CA LEU A 69 -5.17 -0.11 14.77
C LEU A 69 -5.14 1.35 15.27
N ASP A 70 -6.08 1.74 16.14
CA ASP A 70 -6.17 3.10 16.68
C ASP A 70 -4.99 3.42 17.61
N GLY A 71 -4.42 2.41 18.27
CA GLY A 71 -3.26 2.53 19.14
C GLY A 71 -1.92 2.83 18.44
N GLY A 72 -1.89 2.93 17.10
CA GLY A 72 -0.69 3.22 16.31
C GLY A 72 -0.78 4.43 15.38
N ALA A 73 -1.91 5.15 15.35
CA ALA A 73 -2.20 6.16 14.32
C ALA A 73 -2.39 7.59 14.86
N HIS A 74 -1.84 7.90 16.04
CA HIS A 74 -1.97 9.23 16.65
C HIS A 74 -0.65 9.82 17.17
N ASP A 75 0.45 9.69 16.42
CA ASP A 75 1.73 10.35 16.77
C ASP A 75 2.39 11.01 15.56
N ASP A 76 1.71 11.95 14.89
CA ASP A 76 2.36 12.84 13.89
C ASP A 76 1.52 14.06 13.43
N ARG A 77 0.57 14.59 14.23
CA ARG A 77 -0.21 15.80 13.81
C ARG A 77 -0.55 16.82 14.90
N ASP A 78 0.17 16.84 16.01
CA ASP A 78 0.07 17.92 17.02
C ASP A 78 1.41 18.68 17.20
N ALA A 79 2.19 18.82 16.13
CA ALA A 79 3.32 19.74 16.08
C ALA A 79 3.12 20.77 14.96
N ALA A 80 2.53 21.90 15.37
CA ALA A 80 2.60 23.26 14.79
C ALA A 80 2.21 23.48 13.31
#